data_AF-A0A6V7PEG3-F1
#
_entry.id   AF-A0A6V7PEG3-F1
#
_cell.length_a   1.000
_cell.length_b   1.000
_cell.length_c   1.000
_cell.angle_alpha   90.00
_cell.angle_beta   90.00
_cell.angle_gamma   90.00
#
_symmetry.space_group_name_H-M   'P 1'
#
loop_
_entity.id
_entity.type
_entity.pdbx_description
1 polymer ?
#
loop_
_entity_poly.entity_id
_entity_poly.type
_entity_poly.pdbx_seq_one_letter_code
_entity_poly.pdbx_strand_id
1 'polypeptide(L)'
;MIKDGCVAYLATMVEAQKEHPKLSGIRVACEFPNVFPAELPGLPPDRKVEFVIDLIPGAAPISKAPYRIAPTELKELKAQLQDLLDKGFVRPSVSPWGAPVLFVKKRDGPLLLCVDYHELNKVTVKNKYPLPRIDDLFDQLQGSRVYSKIDLQSEYHQLKIRPKDVHKTTYRTRYGYYEFTVMPFGLTNARQYLLT
;
A
#
# COMPACT_ATOMS: atom_id res chain seq x y z
N MET A 1 23.68 30.16 17.82
CA MET A 1 24.01 31.58 18.01
C MET A 1 25.23 31.90 17.14
N ILE A 2 25.02 32.67 16.08
CA ILE A 2 26.09 33.17 15.20
C ILE A 2 26.78 34.33 15.93
N LYS A 3 28.12 34.36 15.99
CA LYS A 3 28.90 35.41 16.64
C LYS A 3 29.35 36.46 15.61
N ASP A 4 29.60 37.69 16.09
CA ASP A 4 30.09 38.80 15.26
C ASP A 4 31.37 38.42 14.50
N GLY A 5 31.37 38.72 13.19
CA GLY A 5 32.49 38.45 12.27
C GLY A 5 32.31 37.26 11.31
N CYS A 6 31.23 36.49 11.42
CA CYS A 6 30.96 35.37 10.50
C CYS A 6 30.05 35.78 9.33
N VAL A 7 30.44 35.41 8.11
CA VAL A 7 29.56 35.50 6.92
C VAL A 7 28.68 34.26 6.88
N ALA A 8 27.36 34.45 6.99
CA ALA A 8 26.37 33.40 6.84
C ALA A 8 25.69 33.53 5.47
N TYR A 9 25.59 32.42 4.74
CA TYR A 9 24.86 32.35 3.48
C TYR A 9 23.52 31.68 3.74
N LEU A 10 22.43 32.41 3.48
CA LEU A 10 21.08 31.86 3.47
C LEU A 10 20.78 31.41 2.04
N ALA A 11 20.81 30.10 1.79
CA ALA A 11 20.37 29.53 0.52
C ALA A 11 18.90 29.14 0.62
N THR A 12 18.03 29.92 -0.03
CA THR A 12 16.63 29.58 -0.23
C THR A 12 16.50 28.81 -1.54
N MET A 13 16.19 27.51 -1.46
CA MET A 13 15.74 26.77 -2.63
C MET A 13 14.27 27.08 -2.87
N VAL A 14 13.99 27.82 -3.94
CA VAL A 14 12.63 27.99 -4.46
C VAL A 14 12.42 26.88 -5.47
N GLU A 15 11.59 25.90 -5.11
CA GLU A 15 11.15 24.87 -6.05
C GLU A 15 10.31 25.56 -7.12
N ALA A 16 10.86 25.71 -8.33
CA ALA A 16 10.09 26.19 -9.46
C ALA A 16 8.96 25.20 -9.70
N GLN A 17 7.71 25.65 -9.51
CA GLN A 17 6.52 24.88 -9.86
C GLN A 17 6.55 24.62 -11.38
N LYS A 18 7.18 23.51 -11.78
CA LYS A 18 7.03 22.99 -13.13
C LYS A 18 5.72 22.25 -13.16
N GLU A 19 4.77 22.73 -13.96
CA GLU A 19 3.61 21.92 -14.33
C GLU A 19 4.13 20.58 -14.86
N HIS A 20 3.76 19.50 -14.19
CA HIS A 20 4.10 18.17 -14.67
C HIS A 20 3.37 17.95 -16.00
N PRO A 21 4.08 17.58 -17.08
CA PRO A 21 3.44 17.30 -18.35
C PRO A 21 2.39 16.20 -18.15
N LYS A 22 1.18 16.43 -18.68
CA LYS A 22 0.13 15.40 -18.71
C LYS A 22 0.66 14.14 -19.41
N LEU A 23 0.24 12.96 -18.97
CA LEU A 23 0.65 11.68 -19.57
C LEU A 23 0.47 11.66 -21.10
N SER A 24 -0.60 12.29 -21.60
CA SER A 24 -0.90 12.45 -23.03
C SER A 24 0.16 13.21 -23.84
N GLY A 25 1.02 13.98 -23.18
CA GLY A 25 2.15 14.70 -23.78
C GLY A 25 3.43 13.86 -23.87
N ILE A 26 3.47 12.68 -23.26
CA ILE A 26 4.64 11.80 -23.23
C ILE A 26 4.43 10.71 -24.29
N ARG A 27 5.14 10.82 -25.42
CA ARG A 27 5.00 9.88 -26.56
C ARG A 27 5.09 8.41 -26.13
N VAL A 28 6.11 8.09 -25.32
CA VAL A 28 6.31 6.72 -24.80
C VAL A 28 5.13 6.25 -23.95
N ALA A 29 4.51 7.12 -23.12
CA ALA A 29 3.35 6.71 -22.33
C ALA A 29 2.13 6.41 -23.23
N CYS A 30 1.96 7.18 -24.31
CA CYS A 30 0.90 6.95 -25.30
C CYS A 30 1.06 5.66 -26.11
N GLU A 31 2.29 5.13 -26.23
CA GLU A 31 2.57 3.83 -26.86
C GLU A 31 2.15 2.63 -25.98
N PHE A 32 2.04 2.84 -24.66
CA PHE A 32 1.67 1.79 -23.69
C PHE A 32 0.40 2.15 -22.90
N PRO A 33 -0.77 2.30 -23.57
CA PRO A 33 -2.01 2.72 -22.92
C PRO A 33 -2.51 1.73 -21.85
N ASN A 34 -2.14 0.45 -21.97
CA ASN A 34 -2.43 -0.60 -21.00
C ASN A 34 -1.56 -0.53 -19.73
N VAL A 35 -0.40 0.12 -19.80
CA VAL A 35 0.51 0.32 -18.65
C VAL A 35 0.19 1.61 -17.90
N PHE A 36 -0.30 2.63 -18.61
CA PHE A 36 -0.69 3.93 -18.05
C PHE A 36 -2.20 4.20 -18.17
N PRO A 37 -3.07 3.32 -17.63
CA PRO A 37 -4.50 3.58 -17.65
C PRO A 37 -4.85 4.71 -16.66
N ALA A 38 -5.96 5.42 -16.91
CA ALA A 38 -6.46 6.42 -15.96
C ALA A 38 -6.95 5.78 -14.64
N GLU A 39 -7.49 4.57 -14.73
CA GLU A 39 -7.93 3.76 -13.60
C GLU A 39 -7.46 2.32 -13.78
N LEU A 40 -7.06 1.67 -12.68
CA LEU A 40 -6.60 0.29 -12.72
C LEU A 40 -7.77 -0.66 -13.00
N PRO A 41 -7.58 -1.70 -13.83
CA PRO A 41 -8.53 -2.79 -13.93
C PRO A 41 -8.64 -3.44 -12.55
N GLY A 42 -9.88 -3.69 -12.08
CA GLY A 42 -10.19 -4.16 -10.71
C GLY A 42 -9.25 -5.23 -10.18
N LEU A 43 -9.58 -6.52 -10.36
CA LEU A 43 -8.69 -7.59 -9.92
C LEU A 43 -7.47 -7.71 -10.85
N PRO A 44 -6.24 -7.81 -10.31
CA PRO A 44 -5.05 -8.04 -11.12
C PRO A 44 -5.08 -9.43 -11.80
N PRO A 45 -4.37 -9.61 -12.92
CA PRO A 45 -4.24 -10.92 -13.57
C PRO A 45 -3.53 -11.92 -12.66
N ASP A 46 -3.73 -13.23 -12.91
CA ASP A 46 -2.94 -14.26 -12.25
C ASP A 46 -1.47 -14.16 -12.66
N ARG A 47 -0.58 -14.22 -11.68
CA ARG A 47 0.88 -14.16 -11.87
C ARG A 47 1.54 -15.30 -11.12
N LYS A 48 2.78 -15.62 -11.50
CA LYS A 48 3.60 -16.64 -10.81
C LYS A 48 3.94 -16.24 -9.37
N VAL A 49 3.99 -14.93 -9.10
CA VAL A 49 4.27 -14.37 -7.79
C VAL A 49 2.94 -14.03 -7.12
N GLU A 50 2.75 -14.59 -5.93
CA GLU A 50 1.62 -14.32 -5.05
C GLU A 50 2.14 -13.84 -3.70
N PHE A 51 1.37 -12.96 -3.04
CA PHE A 51 1.68 -12.54 -1.69
C PHE A 51 1.38 -13.68 -0.70
N VAL A 52 2.39 -14.04 0.09
CA VAL A 52 2.33 -15.15 1.03
C VAL A 52 2.36 -14.63 2.47
N ILE A 53 1.48 -15.19 3.31
CA ILE A 53 1.43 -14.93 4.75
C ILE A 53 1.78 -16.21 5.50
N ASP A 54 3.08 -16.49 5.63
CA ASP A 54 3.54 -17.61 6.43
C ASP A 54 3.52 -17.25 7.91
N LEU A 55 2.91 -18.11 8.73
CA LEU A 55 2.76 -17.91 10.16
C LEU A 55 3.82 -18.72 10.92
N ILE A 56 4.19 -18.26 12.11
CA ILE A 56 5.02 -19.06 13.02
C ILE A 56 4.31 -20.39 13.33
N PRO A 57 5.05 -21.51 13.48
CA PRO A 57 4.46 -22.79 13.82
C PRO A 57 3.59 -22.71 15.08
N GLY A 58 2.37 -23.25 15.02
CA GLY A 58 1.42 -23.22 16.14
C GLY A 58 0.61 -21.93 16.30
N ALA A 59 0.75 -20.95 15.39
CA ALA A 59 -0.10 -19.76 15.41
C ALA A 59 -1.59 -20.11 15.22
N ALA A 60 -2.41 -19.72 16.20
CA ALA A 60 -3.85 -19.82 16.13
C ALA A 60 -4.47 -18.55 15.50
N PRO A 61 -5.70 -18.63 14.96
CA PRO A 61 -6.43 -17.46 14.48
C PRO A 61 -6.59 -16.39 15.55
N ILE A 62 -6.38 -15.13 15.15
CA ILE A 62 -6.54 -13.97 16.02
C ILE A 62 -7.77 -13.17 15.57
N SER A 63 -8.69 -12.93 16.50
CA SER A 63 -9.89 -12.12 16.26
C SER A 63 -10.03 -11.05 17.34
N LYS A 64 -10.02 -9.79 16.92
CA LYS A 64 -10.16 -8.61 17.77
C LYS A 64 -11.52 -7.94 17.55
N ALA A 65 -12.07 -7.36 18.61
CA ALA A 65 -13.30 -6.60 18.53
C ALA A 65 -13.09 -5.31 17.69
N PRO A 66 -14.06 -4.89 16.87
CA PRO A 66 -13.96 -3.63 16.14
C PRO A 66 -13.89 -2.46 17.11
N TYR A 67 -13.11 -1.43 16.74
CA TYR A 67 -13.06 -0.20 17.50
C TYR A 67 -14.39 0.57 17.44
N ARG A 68 -14.55 1.55 18.33
CA ARG A 68 -15.68 2.48 18.27
C ARG A 68 -15.48 3.40 17.07
N ILE A 69 -16.52 3.53 16.23
CA ILE A 69 -16.52 4.32 15.00
C ILE A 69 -17.64 5.35 15.12
N ALA A 70 -17.36 6.61 14.76
CA ALA A 70 -18.35 7.67 14.77
C ALA A 70 -19.37 7.50 13.62
N PRO A 71 -20.60 8.07 13.71
CA PRO A 71 -21.60 7.95 12.65
C PRO A 71 -21.15 8.45 11.28
N THR A 72 -20.31 9.49 11.23
CA THR A 72 -19.71 10.02 9.98
C THR A 72 -18.74 9.02 9.35
N GLU A 73 -17.88 8.42 10.16
CA GLU A 73 -16.93 7.39 9.75
C GLU A 73 -17.63 6.08 9.31
N LEU A 74 -18.82 5.78 9.84
CA LEU A 74 -19.61 4.63 9.39
C LEU A 74 -20.12 4.78 7.95
N LYS A 75 -20.51 6.01 7.56
CA LYS A 75 -20.90 6.29 6.18
C LYS A 75 -19.70 6.10 5.24
N GLU A 76 -18.54 6.59 5.64
CA GLU A 76 -17.30 6.43 4.88
C GLU A 76 -16.87 4.97 4.79
N LEU A 77 -16.98 4.22 5.90
CA LEU A 77 -16.71 2.78 5.93
C LEU A 77 -17.55 2.04 4.92
N LYS A 78 -18.86 2.34 4.86
CA LYS A 78 -19.76 1.71 3.90
C LYS A 78 -19.39 2.04 2.45
N ALA A 79 -19.04 3.30 2.17
CA ALA A 79 -18.65 3.74 0.83
C ALA A 79 -17.35 3.06 0.35
N GLN A 80 -16.29 3.09 1.16
CA GLN A 80 -15.02 2.45 0.81
C GLN A 80 -15.13 0.93 0.76
N LEU A 81 -15.91 0.32 1.65
CA LEU A 81 -16.17 -1.12 1.61
C LEU A 81 -16.87 -1.52 0.31
N GLN A 82 -17.86 -0.75 -0.15
CA GLN A 82 -18.55 -1.03 -1.41
C GLN A 82 -17.60 -0.90 -2.60
N ASP A 83 -16.77 0.14 -2.64
CA ASP A 83 -15.76 0.31 -3.69
C ASP A 83 -14.77 -0.87 -3.74
N LEU A 84 -14.32 -1.36 -2.58
CA LEU A 84 -13.45 -2.54 -2.51
C LEU A 84 -14.15 -3.83 -2.98
N LEU A 85 -15.45 -3.97 -2.70
CA LEU A 85 -16.27 -5.10 -3.16
C LEU A 85 -16.49 -5.05 -4.67
N ASP A 86 -16.83 -3.88 -5.21
CA ASP A 86 -17.09 -3.66 -6.63
C ASP A 86 -15.83 -3.92 -7.46
N LYS A 87 -14.65 -3.57 -6.93
CA LYS A 87 -13.33 -3.89 -7.52
C LYS A 87 -12.92 -5.35 -7.37
N GLY A 88 -13.61 -6.12 -6.53
CA GLY A 88 -13.27 -7.50 -6.20
C GLY A 88 -12.05 -7.66 -5.29
N PHE A 89 -11.54 -6.57 -4.71
CA PHE A 89 -10.40 -6.57 -3.80
C PHE A 89 -10.70 -7.22 -2.47
N VAL A 90 -11.97 -7.20 -2.05
CA VAL A 90 -12.44 -7.87 -0.86
C VAL A 90 -13.66 -8.72 -1.18
N ARG A 91 -13.93 -9.69 -0.32
CA ARG A 91 -15.17 -10.49 -0.36
C ARG A 91 -15.66 -10.81 1.06
N PRO A 92 -16.95 -11.12 1.26
CA PRO A 92 -17.45 -11.59 2.55
C PRO A 92 -16.68 -12.83 3.02
N SER A 93 -16.41 -12.90 4.33
CA SER A 93 -15.67 -13.99 4.95
C SER A 93 -16.43 -14.60 6.13
N VAL A 94 -16.14 -15.87 6.41
CA VAL A 94 -16.54 -16.59 7.62
C VAL A 94 -15.32 -17.09 8.40
N SER A 95 -14.16 -16.50 8.13
CA SER A 95 -12.88 -16.88 8.74
C SER A 95 -12.89 -16.68 10.26
N PRO A 96 -12.17 -17.53 11.01
CA PRO A 96 -11.95 -17.32 12.44
C PRO A 96 -11.02 -16.12 12.74
N TRP A 97 -10.34 -15.59 11.73
CA TRP A 97 -9.52 -14.37 11.84
C TRP A 97 -10.39 -13.12 11.82
N GLY A 98 -9.93 -12.05 12.48
CA GLY A 98 -10.64 -10.79 12.47
C GLY A 98 -9.79 -9.63 12.98
N ALA A 99 -9.15 -8.90 12.07
CA ALA A 99 -8.49 -7.65 12.40
C ALA A 99 -9.53 -6.50 12.52
N PRO A 100 -9.37 -5.56 13.46
CA PRO A 100 -10.26 -4.41 13.55
C PRO A 100 -9.91 -3.36 12.49
N VAL A 101 -10.90 -2.55 12.10
CA VAL A 101 -10.71 -1.41 11.19
C VAL A 101 -10.54 -0.13 11.99
N LEU A 102 -9.66 0.75 11.53
CA LEU A 102 -9.48 2.11 12.02
C LEU A 102 -9.42 3.08 10.83
N PHE A 103 -9.72 4.36 11.10
CA PHE A 103 -9.58 5.42 10.11
C PHE A 103 -8.36 6.28 10.39
N VAL A 104 -7.62 6.60 9.34
CA VAL A 104 -6.53 7.58 9.38
C VAL A 104 -6.95 8.81 8.59
N LYS A 105 -6.88 9.99 9.23
CA LYS A 105 -7.14 11.27 8.56
C LYS A 105 -5.90 11.72 7.80
N LYS A 106 -5.99 11.85 6.48
CA LYS A 106 -4.96 12.52 5.67
C LYS A 106 -4.99 14.03 5.93
N ARG A 107 -3.84 14.71 5.86
CA ARG A 107 -3.66 16.14 6.21
C ARG A 107 -4.77 17.05 5.66
N ASP A 108 -5.12 16.86 4.39
CA ASP A 108 -6.20 17.58 3.70
C ASP A 108 -7.02 16.65 2.78
N GLY A 109 -7.22 15.39 3.20
CA GLY A 109 -7.80 14.36 2.35
C GLY A 109 -8.91 13.55 3.01
N PRO A 110 -9.49 12.60 2.26
CA PRO A 110 -10.51 11.70 2.80
C PRO A 110 -9.93 10.89 3.97
N LEU A 111 -10.82 10.40 4.83
CA LEU A 111 -10.48 9.38 5.80
C LEU A 111 -10.04 8.12 5.04
N LEU A 112 -8.97 7.47 5.47
CA LEU A 112 -8.50 6.24 4.85
C LEU A 112 -8.87 5.05 5.73
N LEU A 113 -9.57 4.06 5.17
CA LEU A 113 -9.80 2.79 5.82
C LEU A 113 -8.46 2.06 5.97
N CYS A 114 -8.11 1.74 7.21
CA CYS A 114 -6.93 0.95 7.53
C CYS A 114 -7.34 -0.26 8.38
N VAL A 115 -6.85 -1.43 8.00
CA VAL A 115 -7.00 -2.64 8.80
C VAL A 115 -5.81 -2.76 9.74
N ASP A 116 -6.08 -2.92 11.03
CA ASP A 116 -5.06 -3.09 12.05
C ASP A 116 -4.57 -4.54 12.09
N TYR A 117 -3.63 -4.86 11.20
CA TYR A 117 -2.98 -6.16 11.15
C TYR A 117 -1.88 -6.34 12.20
N HIS A 118 -1.78 -5.49 13.23
CA HIS A 118 -0.66 -5.54 14.17
C HIS A 118 -0.48 -6.91 14.85
N GLU A 119 -1.57 -7.59 15.23
CA GLU A 119 -1.45 -8.94 15.81
C GLU A 119 -1.10 -10.00 14.79
N LEU A 120 -1.70 -9.96 13.60
CA LEU A 120 -1.35 -10.86 12.50
C LEU A 120 0.14 -10.73 12.16
N ASN A 121 0.64 -9.50 12.14
CA ASN A 121 2.04 -9.17 11.88
C ASN A 121 3.00 -9.75 12.93
N LYS A 122 2.59 -9.84 14.21
CA LYS A 122 3.43 -10.45 15.26
C LYS A 122 3.64 -11.94 15.04
N VAL A 123 2.62 -12.63 14.51
CA VAL A 123 2.65 -14.09 14.27
C VAL A 123 3.04 -14.45 12.83
N THR A 124 3.34 -13.47 11.98
CA THR A 124 3.83 -13.67 10.62
C THR A 124 5.34 -13.82 10.61
N VAL A 125 5.86 -14.82 9.90
CA VAL A 125 7.31 -15.00 9.69
C VAL A 125 7.84 -13.83 8.88
N LYS A 126 8.82 -13.11 9.45
CA LYS A 126 9.42 -11.93 8.81
C LYS A 126 10.41 -12.35 7.73
N ASN A 127 10.20 -11.86 6.52
CA ASN A 127 11.15 -12.01 5.43
C ASN A 127 12.30 -11.00 5.60
N LYS A 128 13.51 -11.50 5.86
CA LYS A 128 14.73 -10.69 5.94
C LYS A 128 15.36 -10.55 4.55
N TYR A 129 14.59 -10.04 3.59
CA TYR A 129 15.11 -9.77 2.25
C TYR A 129 16.19 -8.68 2.32
N PRO A 130 17.37 -8.88 1.73
CA PRO A 130 18.43 -7.88 1.77
C PRO A 130 18.05 -6.68 0.90
N LEU A 131 17.78 -5.55 1.53
CA LEU A 131 17.60 -4.29 0.82
C LEU A 131 18.98 -3.76 0.39
N PRO A 132 19.15 -3.35 -0.88
CA PRO A 132 20.38 -2.71 -1.32
C PRO A 132 20.61 -1.41 -0.55
N ARG A 133 21.87 -1.04 -0.33
CA ARG A 133 22.17 0.27 0.27
C ARG A 133 21.89 1.36 -0.75
N ILE A 134 21.50 2.52 -0.24
CA ILE A 134 21.20 3.68 -1.08
C ILE A 134 22.45 4.10 -1.88
N ASP A 135 23.63 4.04 -1.27
CA ASP A 135 24.90 4.35 -1.95
C ASP A 135 25.18 3.39 -3.10
N ASP A 136 24.96 2.08 -2.91
CA ASP A 136 25.11 1.07 -3.96
C ASP A 136 24.19 1.36 -5.16
N LEU A 137 22.97 1.84 -4.90
CA LEU A 137 22.02 2.24 -5.95
C LEU A 137 22.49 3.50 -6.69
N PHE A 138 23.08 4.48 -6.00
CA PHE A 138 23.61 5.69 -6.65
C PHE A 138 24.87 5.42 -7.47
N ASP A 139 25.74 4.52 -6.99
CA ASP A 139 26.93 4.11 -7.73
C ASP A 139 26.54 3.43 -9.06
N GLN A 140 25.47 2.64 -9.08
CA GLN A 140 24.92 2.06 -10.31
C GLN A 140 24.40 3.10 -11.32
N LEU A 141 24.01 4.28 -10.84
CA LEU A 141 23.53 5.37 -11.69
C LEU A 141 24.68 6.23 -12.24
N GLN A 142 25.91 6.04 -11.75
CA GLN A 142 27.06 6.84 -12.19
C GLN A 142 27.27 6.74 -13.71
N GLY A 143 27.52 7.89 -14.34
CA GLY A 143 27.71 7.99 -15.79
C GLY A 143 26.41 8.11 -16.60
N SER A 144 25.25 7.86 -15.99
CA SER A 144 23.96 8.13 -16.61
C SER A 144 23.68 9.64 -16.65
N ARG A 145 23.12 10.11 -17.77
CA ARG A 145 22.80 11.54 -17.98
C ARG A 145 21.29 11.84 -17.96
N VAL A 146 20.47 10.82 -18.18
CA VAL A 146 19.01 10.92 -18.27
C VAL A 146 18.39 9.88 -17.35
N TYR A 147 17.43 10.32 -16.54
CA TYR A 147 16.72 9.48 -15.58
C TYR A 147 15.23 9.51 -15.87
N SER A 148 14.54 8.42 -15.60
CA SER A 148 13.09 8.32 -15.63
C SER A 148 12.62 7.63 -14.36
N LYS A 149 11.54 8.15 -13.76
CA LYS A 149 10.93 7.58 -12.56
C LYS A 149 9.51 7.17 -12.91
N ILE A 150 9.18 5.91 -12.63
CA ILE A 150 7.83 5.37 -12.77
C ILE A 150 7.31 5.10 -11.36
N ASP A 151 6.08 5.50 -11.09
CA ASP A 151 5.40 5.23 -9.83
C ASP A 151 4.22 4.29 -10.08
N LEU A 152 4.07 3.26 -9.25
CA LEU A 152 3.01 2.27 -9.40
C LEU A 152 1.75 2.72 -8.66
N GLN A 153 0.68 3.00 -9.39
CA GLN A 153 -0.61 3.35 -8.79
C GLN A 153 -1.15 2.14 -7.99
N SER A 154 -1.60 2.38 -6.76
CA SER A 154 -2.17 1.35 -5.87
C SER A 154 -1.35 0.06 -5.82
N GLU A 155 -0.03 0.20 -5.82
CA GLU A 155 0.97 -0.85 -5.95
C GLU A 155 0.63 -2.15 -5.19
N TYR A 156 0.17 -2.02 -3.95
CA TYR A 156 -0.20 -3.16 -3.10
C TYR A 156 -1.35 -4.00 -3.69
N HIS A 157 -2.42 -3.35 -4.17
CA HIS A 157 -3.60 -4.04 -4.70
C HIS A 157 -3.35 -4.72 -6.05
N GLN A 158 -2.18 -4.49 -6.67
CA GLN A 158 -1.82 -5.16 -7.91
C GLN A 158 -1.30 -6.59 -7.69
N LEU A 159 -1.03 -7.02 -6.45
CA LEU A 159 -0.53 -8.37 -6.16
C LEU A 159 -1.63 -9.22 -5.49
N LYS A 160 -1.91 -10.41 -6.02
CA LYS A 160 -2.86 -11.35 -5.40
C LYS A 160 -2.29 -11.99 -4.15
N ILE A 161 -3.13 -12.22 -3.15
CA ILE A 161 -2.78 -13.06 -2.02
C ILE A 161 -2.94 -14.51 -2.43
N ARG A 162 -1.99 -15.34 -2.03
CA ARG A 162 -2.05 -16.79 -2.21
C ARG A 162 -3.39 -17.31 -1.66
N PRO A 163 -4.20 -18.09 -2.41
CA PRO A 163 -5.58 -18.42 -2.03
C PRO A 163 -5.73 -19.03 -0.62
N LYS A 164 -4.76 -19.86 -0.19
CA LYS A 164 -4.75 -20.45 1.16
C LYS A 164 -4.48 -19.45 2.29
N ASP A 165 -3.99 -18.25 2.00
CA ASP A 165 -3.66 -17.22 2.98
C ASP A 165 -4.70 -16.08 3.04
N VAL A 166 -5.59 -15.98 2.04
CA VAL A 166 -6.65 -14.95 1.96
C VAL A 166 -7.42 -14.82 3.27
N HIS A 167 -7.86 -15.93 3.85
CA HIS A 167 -8.64 -15.96 5.09
C HIS A 167 -7.95 -15.31 6.29
N LYS A 168 -6.61 -15.23 6.30
CA LYS A 168 -5.82 -14.59 7.38
C LYS A 168 -5.96 -13.06 7.36
N THR A 169 -6.29 -12.49 6.20
CA THR A 169 -6.51 -11.04 6.03
C THR A 169 -7.93 -10.60 6.41
N THR A 170 -8.70 -11.49 7.03
CA THR A 170 -10.06 -11.15 7.42
C THR A 170 -10.07 -10.00 8.41
N TYR A 171 -10.86 -8.98 8.11
CA TYR A 171 -11.13 -7.86 8.98
C TYR A 171 -12.61 -7.77 9.31
N ARG A 172 -12.87 -7.25 10.50
CA ARG A 172 -14.20 -7.16 11.08
C ARG A 172 -14.70 -5.72 11.04
N THR A 173 -15.89 -5.56 10.48
CA THR A 173 -16.61 -4.30 10.44
C THR A 173 -17.92 -4.41 11.22
N ARG A 174 -18.67 -3.30 11.28
CA ARG A 174 -20.06 -3.30 11.79
C ARG A 174 -21.04 -4.05 10.86
N TYR A 175 -20.67 -4.23 9.59
CA TYR A 175 -21.51 -4.83 8.54
C TYR A 175 -21.23 -6.30 8.30
N GLY A 176 -20.17 -6.85 8.90
CA GLY A 176 -19.75 -8.23 8.70
C GLY A 176 -18.23 -8.39 8.67
N TYR A 177 -17.81 -9.58 8.27
CA TYR A 177 -16.42 -9.94 8.08
C TYR A 177 -16.10 -9.95 6.59
N TYR A 178 -14.94 -9.42 6.23
CA TYR A 178 -14.48 -9.33 4.86
C TYR A 178 -13.01 -9.68 4.82
N GLU A 179 -12.57 -10.32 3.73
CA GLU A 179 -11.17 -10.72 3.52
C GLU A 179 -10.67 -10.16 2.20
N PHE A 180 -9.38 -9.82 2.16
CA PHE A 180 -8.74 -9.29 0.97
C PHE A 180 -8.28 -10.41 0.04
N THR A 181 -8.53 -10.26 -1.26
CA THR A 181 -8.06 -11.16 -2.33
C THR A 181 -6.74 -10.67 -2.94
N VAL A 182 -6.46 -9.37 -2.80
CA VAL A 182 -5.22 -8.69 -3.19
C VAL A 182 -4.50 -8.18 -1.96
N MET A 183 -3.19 -7.98 -2.03
CA MET A 183 -2.37 -7.57 -0.90
C MET A 183 -2.84 -6.20 -0.34
N PRO A 184 -3.39 -6.13 0.89
CA PRO A 184 -3.76 -4.88 1.50
C PRO A 184 -2.54 -4.18 2.13
N PHE A 185 -2.73 -2.89 2.41
CA PHE A 185 -1.80 -2.15 3.24
C PHE A 185 -1.74 -2.71 4.68
N GLY A 186 -0.59 -2.53 5.32
CA GLY A 186 -0.40 -2.84 6.75
C GLY A 186 0.07 -4.26 7.05
N LEU A 187 0.18 -5.15 6.05
CA LEU A 187 0.77 -6.48 6.23
C LEU A 187 2.30 -6.44 6.26
N THR A 188 2.87 -7.28 7.12
CA THR A 188 4.32 -7.55 7.15
C THR A 188 4.75 -8.18 5.84
N ASN A 189 5.98 -7.92 5.41
CA ASN A 189 6.57 -8.39 4.15
C ASN A 189 6.01 -7.75 2.87
N ALA A 190 4.90 -6.99 2.93
CA ALA A 190 4.28 -6.41 1.74
C ALA A 190 5.27 -5.57 0.90
N ARG A 191 6.09 -4.75 1.56
CA ARG A 191 7.13 -3.94 0.88
C ARG A 191 8.18 -4.79 0.18
N GLN A 192 8.53 -5.95 0.73
CA GLN A 192 9.55 -6.82 0.16
C GLN A 192 9.08 -7.44 -1.15
N TYR A 193 7.79 -7.80 -1.27
CA TYR A 193 7.21 -8.32 -2.52
C TYR A 193 7.17 -7.30 -3.65
N LEU A 194 7.29 -6.02 -3.32
CA LEU A 194 7.34 -4.94 -4.29
C LEU A 194 8.76 -4.66 -4.81
N LEU A 195 9.77 -5.28 -4.18
CA LEU A 195 11.19 -5.13 -4.51
C LEU A 195 11.78 -6.40 -5.16
N THR A 196 10.96 -7.43 -5.36
CA THR A 196 11.32 -8.73 -5.95
C THR A 196 10.68 -8.91 -7.30
#